data_AF-A0AAW4PK13-F1
#
_entry.id   AF-A0AAW4PK13-F1
#
_cell.length_a   1.000
_cell.length_b   1.000
_cell.length_c   1.000
_cell.angle_alpha   90.00
_cell.angle_beta   90.00
_cell.angle_gamma   90.00
#
_symmetry.space_group_name_H-M   'P 1'
#
loop_
_entity.id
_entity.type
_entity.pdbx_description
1 polymer ?
#
loop_
_entity_poly.entity_id
_entity_poly.type
_entity_poly.pdbx_seq_one_letter_code
_entity_poly.pdbx_strand_id
1 'polypeptide(L)'
;MLDGKVDVEGITSELMLTSGVLWTTVLVLGLIGRWFSALLVSAFLFVPWFVIGASSNGTISTKLLVYPLGIWTGLQLSAFALTEYYSNAFAGTSPEFLITGMHPSFAAAYWLYWVGGFMTVTLAYGIYFRKHFLPDEEWNRFLEEVEQVNTGSQTQDVDESVEVPNQ
;
A
#
# COMPACT_ATOMS: atom_id res chain seq x y z
N MET A 1 6.65 21.93 -6.88
CA MET A 1 5.56 22.44 -6.02
C MET A 1 4.64 21.29 -5.64
N LEU A 2 5.02 20.48 -4.66
CA LEU A 2 4.19 19.45 -4.01
C LEU A 2 4.74 19.21 -2.59
N ASP A 3 4.84 20.26 -1.78
CA ASP A 3 5.43 20.18 -0.42
C ASP A 3 4.36 20.14 0.69
N GLY A 4 3.12 19.81 0.33
CA GLY A 4 2.03 19.65 1.28
C GLY A 4 2.20 18.41 2.18
N LYS A 5 1.65 18.50 3.39
CA LYS A 5 1.45 17.37 4.30
C LYS A 5 -0.04 17.18 4.50
N VAL A 6 -0.48 15.93 4.53
CA VAL A 6 -1.86 15.53 4.85
C VAL A 6 -1.85 14.91 6.24
N ASP A 7 -2.75 15.35 7.10
CA ASP A 7 -3.01 14.74 8.41
C ASP A 7 -3.78 13.43 8.21
N VAL A 8 -3.21 12.34 8.71
CA VAL A 8 -3.69 10.96 8.60
C VAL A 8 -4.22 10.47 9.95
N GLU A 9 -3.75 11.02 11.07
CA GLU A 9 -4.11 10.55 12.41
C GLU A 9 -5.62 10.67 12.65
N GLY A 10 -6.21 11.82 12.30
CA GLY A 10 -7.64 12.06 12.42
C GLY A 10 -8.54 11.22 11.48
N ILE A 11 -7.99 10.68 10.39
CA ILE A 11 -8.76 9.95 9.36
C ILE A 11 -8.45 8.45 9.31
N THR A 12 -7.58 7.95 10.19
CA THR A 12 -7.14 6.55 10.16
C THR A 12 -8.32 5.57 10.29
N SER A 13 -9.25 5.84 11.22
CA SER A 13 -10.46 5.02 11.38
C SER A 13 -11.35 5.04 10.14
N GLU A 14 -11.48 6.20 9.48
CA GLU A 14 -12.25 6.35 8.24
C GLU A 14 -11.59 5.59 7.08
N LEU A 15 -10.26 5.63 6.98
CA LEU A 15 -9.49 4.87 5.99
C LEU A 15 -9.63 3.36 6.20
N MET A 16 -9.60 2.88 7.44
CA MET A 16 -9.82 1.46 7.77
C MET A 16 -11.25 1.02 7.43
N LEU A 17 -12.26 1.82 7.78
CA LEU A 17 -13.65 1.55 7.42
C LEU A 17 -13.83 1.51 5.90
N THR A 18 -13.27 2.50 5.20
CA THR A 18 -13.28 2.57 3.73
C THR A 18 -12.65 1.34 3.11
N SER A 19 -11.52 0.87 3.65
CA SER A 19 -10.87 -0.37 3.21
C SER A 19 -11.79 -1.59 3.39
N GLY A 20 -12.47 -1.72 4.53
CA GLY A 20 -13.44 -2.80 4.77
C GLY A 20 -14.63 -2.77 3.80
N VAL A 21 -15.15 -1.59 3.50
CA VAL A 21 -16.22 -1.40 2.50
C VAL A 21 -15.74 -1.76 1.10
N LEU A 22 -14.55 -1.31 0.71
CA LEU A 22 -13.94 -1.64 -0.60
C LEU A 22 -13.75 -3.15 -0.76
N TRP A 23 -13.19 -3.83 0.26
CA TRP A 23 -13.06 -5.29 0.27
C TRP A 23 -14.40 -6.00 0.07
N THR A 24 -15.40 -5.63 0.85
CA THR A 24 -16.74 -6.23 0.77
C THR A 24 -17.36 -5.98 -0.62
N THR A 25 -17.18 -4.78 -1.16
CA THR A 25 -17.67 -4.41 -2.49
C THR A 25 -17.01 -5.24 -3.58
N VAL A 26 -15.69 -5.43 -3.54
CA VAL A 26 -14.95 -6.28 -4.48
C VAL A 26 -15.49 -7.72 -4.43
N LEU A 27 -15.68 -8.27 -3.23
CA LEU A 27 -16.21 -9.63 -3.06
C LEU A 27 -17.63 -9.76 -3.63
N VAL A 28 -18.54 -8.85 -3.28
CA VAL A 28 -19.92 -8.86 -3.78
C VAL A 28 -19.94 -8.74 -5.31
N LEU A 29 -19.16 -7.81 -5.88
CA LEU A 29 -19.07 -7.64 -7.34
C LEU A 29 -18.53 -8.89 -8.04
N GLY A 30 -17.53 -9.56 -7.44
CA GLY A 30 -17.02 -10.84 -7.93
C GLY A 30 -18.09 -11.94 -7.91
N LEU A 31 -18.83 -12.08 -6.80
CA LEU A 31 -19.87 -13.10 -6.64
C LEU A 31 -21.03 -12.95 -7.63
N ILE A 32 -21.40 -11.72 -8.00
CA ILE A 32 -22.45 -11.47 -9.00
C ILE A 32 -21.93 -11.44 -10.45
N GLY A 33 -20.66 -11.82 -10.66
CA GLY A 33 -20.05 -11.92 -11.99
C GLY A 33 -19.63 -10.60 -12.62
N ARG A 34 -19.65 -9.48 -11.88
CA ARG A 34 -19.18 -8.16 -12.35
C ARG A 34 -17.67 -8.01 -12.16
N TRP A 35 -16.91 -8.91 -12.77
CA TRP A 35 -15.46 -9.05 -12.58
C TRP A 35 -14.68 -7.78 -12.93
N PHE A 36 -15.00 -7.12 -14.04
CA PHE A 36 -14.30 -5.89 -14.43
C PHE A 36 -14.55 -4.76 -13.42
N SER A 37 -15.78 -4.59 -12.95
CA SER A 37 -16.09 -3.62 -11.89
C SER A 37 -15.36 -3.95 -10.59
N ALA A 38 -15.28 -5.23 -10.22
CA ALA A 38 -14.51 -5.67 -9.05
C ALA A 38 -13.02 -5.31 -9.18
N LEU A 39 -12.43 -5.49 -10.37
CA LEU A 39 -11.05 -5.08 -10.64
C LEU A 39 -10.85 -3.57 -10.49
N LEU A 40 -11.73 -2.74 -11.07
CA LEU A 40 -11.63 -1.29 -10.93
C LEU A 40 -11.72 -0.83 -9.48
N VAL A 41 -12.62 -1.41 -8.67
CA VAL A 41 -12.72 -1.09 -7.24
C VAL A 41 -11.47 -1.54 -6.49
N SER A 42 -10.92 -2.71 -6.82
CA SER A 42 -9.70 -3.22 -6.19
C SER A 42 -8.48 -2.30 -6.38
N ALA A 43 -8.43 -1.52 -7.47
CA ALA A 43 -7.36 -0.53 -7.68
C ALA A 43 -7.26 0.53 -6.58
N PHE A 44 -8.39 0.87 -5.96
CA PHE A 44 -8.45 1.84 -4.89
C PHE A 44 -8.29 1.23 -3.50
N LEU A 45 -8.35 -0.11 -3.39
CA LEU A 45 -8.23 -0.81 -2.12
C LEU A 45 -6.83 -0.65 -1.50
N PHE A 46 -5.80 -0.54 -2.33
CA PHE A 46 -4.43 -0.32 -1.87
C PHE A 46 -4.17 1.11 -1.38
N VAL A 47 -5.03 2.08 -1.72
CA VAL A 47 -4.83 3.49 -1.37
C VAL A 47 -4.90 3.70 0.15
N PRO A 48 -5.96 3.28 0.88
CA PRO A 48 -6.00 3.42 2.34
C PRO A 48 -4.84 2.75 3.05
N TRP A 49 -4.48 1.52 2.63
CA TRP A 49 -3.37 0.76 3.22
C TRP A 49 -2.03 1.45 3.02
N PHE A 50 -1.78 1.97 1.82
CA PHE A 50 -0.57 2.72 1.54
C PHE A 50 -0.51 4.01 2.36
N VAL A 51 -1.61 4.76 2.44
CA VAL A 51 -1.65 6.03 3.20
C VAL A 51 -1.37 5.79 4.69
N ILE A 52 -2.01 4.78 5.29
CA ILE A 52 -1.77 4.41 6.69
C ILE A 52 -0.33 3.95 6.87
N GLY A 53 0.15 3.03 6.03
CA GLY A 53 1.49 2.43 6.18
C GLY A 53 2.65 3.38 5.86
N ALA A 54 2.43 4.39 5.02
CA ALA A 54 3.43 5.40 4.67
C ALA A 54 3.33 6.66 5.55
N SER A 55 2.37 6.74 6.46
CA SER A 55 2.25 7.85 7.40
C SER A 55 3.34 7.78 8.46
N SER A 56 3.92 8.94 8.78
CA SER A 56 4.98 9.12 9.76
C SER A 56 4.54 10.26 10.69
N ASN A 57 4.45 9.96 11.99
CA ASN A 57 3.94 10.85 13.03
C ASN A 57 2.60 11.50 12.67
N GLY A 58 1.64 10.68 12.23
CA GLY A 58 0.29 11.12 11.89
C GLY A 58 0.18 11.88 10.57
N THR A 59 1.26 12.06 9.79
CA THR A 59 1.20 12.82 8.53
C THR A 59 1.81 12.07 7.34
N ILE A 60 1.34 12.36 6.14
CA ILE A 60 1.92 11.87 4.89
C ILE A 60 2.25 13.01 3.93
N SER A 61 3.39 12.93 3.25
CA SER A 61 3.78 13.89 2.22
C SER A 61 2.91 13.75 0.96
N THR A 62 2.40 14.85 0.42
CA THR A 62 1.65 14.85 -0.85
C THR A 62 2.47 14.28 -2.01
N LYS A 63 3.81 14.33 -1.93
CA LYS A 63 4.68 13.68 -2.92
C LYS A 63 4.40 12.19 -3.01
N LEU A 64 4.23 11.50 -1.88
CA LEU A 64 3.97 10.06 -1.82
C LEU A 64 2.59 9.70 -2.39
N LEU A 65 1.63 10.61 -2.27
CA LEU A 65 0.28 10.45 -2.85
C LEU A 65 0.30 10.55 -4.39
N VAL A 66 1.14 11.42 -4.95
CA VAL A 66 1.29 11.55 -6.41
C VAL A 66 2.20 10.45 -6.95
N TYR A 67 3.36 10.27 -6.33
CA TYR A 67 4.34 9.23 -6.64
C TYR A 67 4.91 8.63 -5.34
N PRO A 68 4.71 7.33 -5.08
CA PRO A 68 4.37 6.30 -6.07
C PRO A 68 2.87 6.08 -6.26
N LEU A 69 2.03 6.48 -5.30
CA LEU A 69 0.66 5.95 -5.20
C LEU A 69 -0.19 6.27 -6.43
N GLY A 70 -0.29 7.55 -6.81
CA GLY A 70 -1.08 7.98 -7.96
C GLY A 70 -0.61 7.36 -9.28
N ILE A 71 0.70 7.31 -9.52
CA ILE A 71 1.26 6.66 -10.72
C ILE A 71 0.97 5.17 -10.73
N TRP A 72 1.14 4.48 -9.59
CA TRP A 72 0.85 3.06 -9.50
C TRP A 72 -0.64 2.76 -9.72
N THR A 73 -1.55 3.54 -9.12
CA THR A 73 -2.99 3.43 -9.39
C THR A 73 -3.31 3.67 -10.86
N GLY A 74 -2.70 4.66 -11.51
CA GLY A 74 -2.87 4.92 -12.94
C GLY A 74 -2.40 3.76 -13.82
N LEU A 75 -1.24 3.18 -13.52
CA LEU A 75 -0.74 1.98 -14.20
C LEU A 75 -1.69 0.79 -14.01
N GLN A 76 -2.23 0.62 -12.81
CA GLN A 76 -3.14 -0.46 -12.48
C GLN A 76 -4.48 -0.34 -13.23
N LEU A 77 -5.07 0.85 -13.26
CA LEU A 77 -6.29 1.12 -14.05
C LEU A 77 -6.05 0.90 -15.55
N SER A 78 -4.89 1.34 -16.06
CA SER A 78 -4.51 1.12 -17.46
C SER A 78 -4.35 -0.37 -17.77
N ALA A 79 -3.74 -1.12 -16.84
CA ALA A 79 -3.61 -2.57 -16.95
C ALA A 79 -4.98 -3.25 -17.05
N PHE A 80 -5.89 -2.92 -16.13
CA PHE A 80 -7.22 -3.53 -16.10
C PHE A 80 -8.05 -3.18 -17.34
N ALA A 81 -8.01 -1.93 -17.80
CA ALA A 81 -8.70 -1.52 -19.02
C ALA A 81 -8.18 -2.28 -20.25
N LEU A 82 -6.87 -2.47 -20.37
CA LEU A 82 -6.28 -3.24 -21.47
C LEU A 82 -6.55 -4.74 -21.34
N THR A 83 -6.55 -5.29 -20.13
CA THR A 83 -6.93 -6.67 -19.88
C THR A 83 -8.36 -6.94 -20.36
N GLU A 84 -9.31 -6.08 -20.00
CA GLU A 84 -10.70 -6.17 -20.46
C GLU A 84 -10.81 -6.03 -21.99
N TYR A 85 -10.16 -5.02 -22.56
CA TYR A 85 -10.15 -4.79 -23.99
C TYR A 85 -9.66 -6.00 -24.78
N TYR A 86 -8.48 -6.53 -24.43
CA TYR A 86 -7.90 -7.67 -25.14
C TYR A 86 -8.60 -8.99 -24.82
N SER A 87 -9.17 -9.15 -23.62
CA SER A 87 -9.98 -10.33 -23.30
C SER A 87 -11.24 -10.39 -24.17
N ASN A 88 -11.88 -9.25 -24.42
CA ASN A 88 -13.05 -9.15 -25.28
C ASN A 88 -12.69 -9.26 -26.77
N ALA A 89 -11.59 -8.63 -27.20
CA ALA A 89 -11.15 -8.66 -28.59
C ALA A 89 -10.76 -10.08 -29.07
N PHE A 90 -10.22 -10.91 -28.17
CA PHE A 90 -9.80 -12.28 -28.46
C PHE A 90 -10.70 -13.32 -27.78
N ALA A 91 -11.94 -12.96 -27.45
CA ALA A 91 -12.88 -13.88 -26.84
C ALA A 91 -13.19 -15.05 -27.79
N GLY A 92 -12.78 -16.26 -27.40
CA GLY A 92 -13.02 -17.48 -28.19
C GLY A 92 -12.09 -17.64 -29.41
N THR A 93 -11.08 -16.78 -29.56
CA THR A 93 -10.09 -16.84 -30.64
C THR A 93 -8.69 -16.70 -30.09
N SER A 94 -7.70 -17.31 -30.74
CA SER A 94 -6.30 -17.08 -30.38
C SER A 94 -5.87 -15.70 -30.88
N PRO A 95 -5.09 -14.94 -30.09
CA PRO A 95 -4.61 -13.65 -30.51
C PRO A 95 -3.64 -13.77 -31.70
N GLU A 96 -3.74 -12.83 -32.63
CA GLU A 96 -2.88 -12.77 -33.83
C GLU A 96 -1.41 -12.46 -33.50
N PHE A 97 -1.17 -11.92 -32.30
CA PHE A 97 0.16 -11.58 -31.81
C PHE A 97 0.29 -11.89 -30.32
N LEU A 98 1.53 -12.09 -29.88
CA LEU A 98 1.88 -12.25 -28.47
C LEU A 98 2.80 -11.11 -28.06
N ILE A 99 2.63 -10.65 -26.82
CA ILE A 99 3.53 -9.66 -26.23
C ILE A 99 4.47 -10.43 -25.31
N THR A 100 5.76 -10.47 -25.64
CA THR A 100 6.77 -11.21 -24.86
C THR A 100 6.38 -12.68 -24.59
N GLY A 101 5.70 -13.31 -25.56
CA GLY A 101 5.21 -14.69 -25.46
C GLY A 101 3.90 -14.87 -24.68
N MET A 102 3.27 -13.79 -24.22
CA MET A 102 2.03 -13.81 -23.44
C MET A 102 0.83 -13.35 -24.26
N HIS A 103 -0.36 -13.84 -23.87
CA HIS A 103 -1.63 -13.30 -24.36
C HIS A 103 -1.69 -11.79 -24.06
N PRO A 104 -2.13 -10.92 -25.01
CA PRO A 104 -2.09 -9.47 -24.81
C PRO A 104 -2.80 -8.97 -23.54
N SER A 105 -3.92 -9.59 -23.15
CA SER A 105 -4.62 -9.25 -21.91
C SER A 105 -3.80 -9.55 -20.64
N PHE A 106 -3.04 -10.65 -20.64
CA PHE A 106 -2.16 -11.01 -19.52
C PHE A 106 -0.89 -10.17 -19.53
N ALA A 107 -0.33 -9.88 -20.70
CA ALA A 107 0.84 -9.03 -20.84
C ALA A 107 0.59 -7.62 -20.30
N ALA A 108 -0.62 -7.07 -20.50
CA ALA A 108 -1.01 -5.79 -19.91
C ALA A 108 -0.98 -5.82 -18.37
N ALA A 109 -1.57 -6.84 -17.75
CA ALA A 109 -1.51 -7.03 -16.30
C ALA A 109 -0.07 -7.22 -15.80
N TYR A 110 0.72 -8.05 -16.48
CA TYR A 110 2.09 -8.33 -16.10
C TYR A 110 2.99 -7.09 -16.17
N TRP A 111 3.00 -6.38 -17.30
CA TRP A 111 3.93 -5.27 -17.50
C TRP A 111 3.51 -3.99 -16.79
N LEU A 112 2.22 -3.65 -16.78
CA LEU A 112 1.77 -2.39 -16.19
C LEU A 112 1.51 -2.52 -14.69
N TYR A 113 0.69 -3.50 -14.28
CA TYR A 113 0.37 -3.66 -12.86
C TYR A 113 1.53 -4.27 -12.07
N TRP A 114 2.08 -5.39 -12.54
CA TRP A 114 3.09 -6.12 -11.78
C TRP A 114 4.47 -5.48 -11.87
N VAL A 115 5.09 -5.48 -13.05
CA VAL A 115 6.43 -4.90 -13.25
C VAL A 115 6.41 -3.39 -13.06
N GLY A 116 5.49 -2.69 -13.72
CA GLY A 116 5.37 -1.23 -13.61
C GLY A 116 5.07 -0.77 -12.19
N GLY A 117 4.15 -1.46 -11.49
CA GLY A 117 3.85 -1.18 -10.09
C GLY A 117 5.02 -1.44 -9.15
N PHE A 118 5.63 -2.62 -9.26
CA PHE A 118 6.80 -2.98 -8.45
C PHE A 118 7.96 -1.98 -8.64
N MET A 119 8.26 -1.62 -9.89
CA MET A 119 9.30 -0.63 -10.21
C MET A 119 8.97 0.76 -9.65
N THR A 120 7.70 1.19 -9.75
CA THR A 120 7.24 2.48 -9.25
C THR A 120 7.40 2.58 -7.73
N VAL A 121 6.95 1.56 -7.00
CA VAL A 121 7.06 1.52 -5.54
C VAL A 121 8.52 1.38 -5.09
N THR A 122 9.31 0.52 -5.74
CA THR A 122 10.73 0.31 -5.40
C THR A 122 11.57 1.56 -5.64
N LEU A 123 11.34 2.26 -6.75
CA LEU A 123 12.05 3.50 -7.04
C LEU A 123 11.64 4.62 -6.08
N ALA A 124 10.36 4.73 -5.74
CA ALA A 124 9.90 5.64 -4.70
C ALA A 124 10.52 5.36 -3.35
N TYR A 125 10.66 4.09 -2.98
CA TYR A 125 11.41 3.69 -1.79
C TYR A 125 12.85 4.20 -1.89
N GLY A 126 13.58 3.90 -2.97
CA GLY A 126 14.96 4.38 -3.15
C GLY A 126 15.14 5.90 -3.08
N ILE A 127 14.19 6.67 -3.63
CA ILE A 127 14.29 8.14 -3.70
C ILE A 127 13.79 8.83 -2.42
N TYR A 128 12.70 8.33 -1.83
CA TYR A 128 11.96 9.02 -0.78
C TYR A 128 12.05 8.37 0.60
N PHE A 129 12.58 7.15 0.73
CA PHE A 129 12.52 6.40 2.00
C PHE A 129 13.11 7.18 3.18
N ARG A 130 14.37 7.61 3.08
CA ARG A 130 15.10 8.35 4.14
C ARG A 130 14.60 9.77 4.38
N LYS A 131 13.73 10.31 3.51
CA LYS A 131 13.27 11.71 3.56
C LYS A 131 11.79 11.85 3.92
N HIS A 132 10.96 10.88 3.57
CA HIS A 132 9.50 11.02 3.64
C HIS A 132 8.79 9.79 4.20
N PHE A 133 9.37 8.58 4.15
CA PHE A 133 8.77 7.41 4.79
C PHE A 133 9.28 7.20 6.21
N LEU A 134 10.59 7.35 6.40
CA LEU A 134 11.23 7.10 7.69
C LEU A 134 12.45 8.03 7.82
N PRO A 135 12.22 9.30 8.18
CA PRO A 135 13.30 10.23 8.44
C PRO A 135 14.21 9.71 9.57
N ASP A 136 15.51 9.94 9.46
CA ASP A 136 16.50 9.47 10.45
C ASP A 136 16.17 9.94 11.88
N GLU A 137 15.61 11.15 12.02
CA GLU A 137 15.17 11.71 13.31
C GLU A 137 14.03 10.90 13.94
N GLU A 138 13.06 10.43 13.14
CA GLU A 138 11.97 9.62 13.67
C GLU A 138 12.41 8.22 14.07
N TRP A 139 13.36 7.65 13.32
CA TRP A 139 13.97 6.38 13.68
C TRP A 139 14.73 6.46 15.01
N ASN A 140 15.50 7.53 15.21
CA ASN A 140 16.23 7.74 16.45
C ASN A 140 15.27 7.93 17.64
N ARG A 141 14.18 8.70 17.45
CA ARG A 141 13.14 8.85 18.47
C ARG A 141 12.50 7.50 18.83
N PHE A 142 12.21 6.67 17.83
CA PHE A 142 11.69 5.32 18.07
C PHE A 142 12.69 4.45 18.86
N LEU A 143 13.98 4.50 18.55
CA LEU A 143 15.01 3.78 19.30
C LEU A 143 15.09 4.27 20.76
N GLU A 144 15.01 5.58 21.00
CA GLU A 144 14.96 6.16 22.35
C GLU A 144 13.73 5.69 23.13
N GLU A 145 12.55 5.68 22.52
CA GLU A 145 11.33 5.17 23.15
C GLU A 145 11.44 3.68 23.52
N VAL A 146 11.99 2.86 22.63
CA VAL A 146 12.22 1.42 22.89
C VAL A 146 13.23 1.22 24.03
N GLU A 147 14.30 2.01 24.06
CA GLU A 147 15.31 1.94 25.11
C GLU A 147 14.74 2.37 26.48
N GLN A 148 13.88 3.39 26.50
CA GLN A 148 13.16 3.80 27.72
C GLN A 148 12.20 2.72 28.23
N VAL A 149 11.44 2.07 27.34
CA VAL A 149 10.55 0.96 27.72
C VAL A 149 11.34 -0.21 28.28
N ASN A 150 12.46 -0.58 27.63
CA ASN A 150 13.34 -1.65 28.12
C ASN A 150 14.00 -1.33 29.46
N THR A 151 14.39 -0.09 29.68
CA THR A 151 15.00 0.34 30.96
C THR A 151 13.94 0.39 32.07
N GLY A 152 12.72 0.83 31.73
CA GLY A 152 11.58 0.84 32.64
C GLY A 152 11.15 -0.57 33.05
N SER A 153 11.08 -1.52 32.11
CA SER A 153 10.75 -2.92 32.42
C SER A 153 11.85 -3.62 33.24
N GLN A 154 13.12 -3.35 32.97
CA GLN A 154 14.22 -3.86 33.82
C GLN A 154 14.18 -3.30 35.25
N THR A 155 13.81 -2.03 35.41
CA THR A 155 13.71 -1.41 36.74
C THR A 155 12.53 -2.00 37.53
N GLN A 156 11.42 -2.29 36.83
CA GLN A 156 10.23 -2.89 37.41
C GLN A 156 10.45 -4.36 37.83
N ASP A 157 11.16 -5.16 37.01
CA ASP A 157 11.55 -6.55 37.34
C ASP A 157 12.56 -6.62 38.51
N VAL A 158 13.44 -5.62 38.63
CA VAL A 158 14.40 -5.53 39.75
C VAL A 158 13.69 -5.16 41.05
N ASP A 159 12.69 -4.28 41.03
CA ASP A 159 11.92 -3.93 42.22
C ASP A 159 11.01 -5.09 42.67
N GLU A 160 10.35 -5.78 41.74
CA GLU A 160 9.50 -6.94 42.04
C GLU A 160 10.29 -8.13 42.60
N SER A 161 11.53 -8.34 42.14
CA SER A 161 12.41 -9.40 42.67
C SER A 161 13.05 -9.07 44.03
N VAL A 162 13.09 -7.80 44.42
CA VAL A 162 13.52 -7.35 45.76
C VAL A 162 12.35 -7.40 46.77
N GLU A 163 11.11 -7.23 46.31
CA GLU A 163 9.89 -7.28 47.14
C GLU A 163 9.38 -8.68 47.48
N VAL A 164 9.97 -9.76 46.95
CA VAL A 164 9.66 -11.14 47.37
C VAL A 164 10.65 -11.58 48.45
N PRO A 165 10.37 -11.36 49.76
CA PRO A 165 11.19 -11.93 50.81
C PRO A 165 11.05 -13.46 50.76
N ASN A 166 12.19 -14.15 50.71
CA ASN A 166 12.29 -15.61 50.87
C ASN A 166 11.43 -16.07 52.06
N GLN A 167 10.29 -16.71 51.78
CA GLN A 167 9.50 -17.47 52.73
C GLN A 167 9.90 -18.95 52.68
#